data_AF-A0A8J3QPZ0-F1
#
_entry.id   AF-A0A8J3QPZ0-F1
#
_cell.length_a   1.000
_cell.length_b   1.000
_cell.length_c   1.000
_cell.angle_alpha   90.00
_cell.angle_beta   90.00
_cell.angle_gamma   90.00
#
_symmetry.space_group_name_H-M   'P 1'
#
loop_
_entity.id
_entity.type
_entity.pdbx_description
1 polymer ?
#
loop_
_entity_poly.entity_id
_entity_poly.type
_entity_poly.pdbx_seq_one_letter_code
_entity_poly.pdbx_strand_id
1 'polypeptide(L)'
;MSTSSGYRRRPLSPHEIRNLRIRQIGFRKGYDPAEVEALLQRLAEEVAARDGRITALLTENERLQVEVYARRHGQLPANTAPELDEDLIAQRIQAQQYADDMLAAAQTSAAQLVSQSRQQANEILRAAHDAAERAVREYRANAGGSYTADREELTRLATLAQWAMRQLAGLRAQVDATDDAARLELTSILDRLGSILSSPAQQPPAAPQTDWLTPRPSQAERSQPSMGWTSQTEQPPAMGWTSQGEQSQPATSWPPQTEQPQQASWSSQTEQAQPTMSWPPDGRFPSNGASGATPPR
;
A
#
# COMPACT_ATOMS: atom_id res chain seq x y z
N MET A 1 6.10 32.49 0.24
CA MET A 1 4.68 32.33 0.62
C MET A 1 4.12 31.19 -0.20
N SER A 2 4.13 29.97 0.34
CA SER A 2 3.68 28.77 -0.38
C SER A 2 2.21 28.54 -0.14
N THR A 3 1.40 28.61 -1.19
CA THR A 3 -0.02 28.27 -1.14
C THR A 3 -0.16 26.75 -1.01
N SER A 4 -0.67 26.31 0.13
CA SER A 4 -1.11 24.94 0.35
C SER A 4 -2.11 24.57 -0.73
N SER A 5 -1.71 23.66 -1.62
CA SER A 5 -2.58 23.02 -2.60
C SER A 5 -3.63 22.22 -1.82
N GLY A 6 -4.75 22.86 -1.53
CA GLY A 6 -5.88 22.22 -0.88
C GLY A 6 -6.31 21.04 -1.73
N TYR A 7 -6.16 19.83 -1.19
CA TYR A 7 -6.80 18.63 -1.71
C TYR A 7 -8.27 18.93 -1.98
N ARG A 8 -8.63 19.24 -3.24
CA ARG A 8 -10.03 19.35 -3.64
C ARG A 8 -10.60 17.95 -3.53
N ARG A 9 -11.20 17.65 -2.38
CA ARG A 9 -11.96 16.43 -2.20
C ARG A 9 -13.02 16.41 -3.29
N ARG A 10 -12.93 15.41 -4.17
CA ARG A 10 -13.95 15.14 -5.18
C ARG A 10 -15.30 15.05 -4.45
N PRO A 11 -16.29 15.89 -4.80
CA PRO A 11 -17.59 15.82 -4.18
C PRO A 11 -18.20 14.44 -4.48
N LEU A 12 -18.84 13.84 -3.49
CA LEU A 12 -19.54 12.57 -3.63
C LEU A 12 -20.76 12.75 -4.53
N SER A 13 -20.94 11.84 -5.48
CA SER A 13 -22.15 11.77 -6.30
C SER A 13 -23.34 11.24 -5.48
N PRO A 14 -24.59 11.56 -5.88
CA PRO A 14 -25.78 11.00 -5.23
C PRO A 14 -25.78 9.47 -5.15
N HIS A 15 -25.26 8.80 -6.18
CA HIS A 15 -25.17 7.35 -6.23
C HIS A 15 -24.14 6.79 -5.23
N GLU A 16 -22.99 7.47 -5.07
CA GLU A 16 -21.97 7.10 -4.07
C GLU A 16 -22.48 7.29 -2.64
N ILE A 17 -23.30 8.32 -2.38
CA ILE A 17 -23.90 8.58 -1.08
C ILE A 17 -24.89 7.46 -0.71
N ARG A 18 -25.75 7.03 -1.65
CA ARG A 18 -26.71 5.93 -1.42
C ARG A 18 -26.04 4.60 -1.11
N ASN A 19 -24.87 4.35 -1.70
CA ASN A 19 -24.15 3.09 -1.53
C ASN A 19 -23.10 3.14 -0.40
N LEU A 20 -23.05 4.24 0.36
CA LEU A 20 -22.04 4.44 1.39
C LEU A 20 -22.30 3.51 2.59
N ARG A 21 -21.43 2.51 2.80
CA ARG A 21 -21.54 1.60 3.94
C ARG A 21 -20.67 2.07 5.11
N ILE A 22 -21.31 2.62 6.14
CA ILE A 22 -20.65 3.01 7.39
C ILE A 22 -20.48 1.76 8.27
N ARG A 23 -19.23 1.39 8.59
CA ARG A 23 -18.97 0.24 9.47
C ARG A 23 -19.32 0.60 10.91
N GLN A 24 -20.15 -0.21 11.56
CA GLN A 24 -20.30 -0.15 13.01
C GLN A 24 -19.03 -0.68 13.69
N ILE A 25 -18.43 0.15 14.55
CA ILE A 25 -17.25 -0.22 15.33
C ILE A 25 -17.68 -0.46 16.78
N GLY A 26 -18.07 -1.71 17.10
CA GLY A 26 -18.11 -2.26 18.47
C GLY A 26 -19.09 -1.65 19.50
N PHE A 27 -19.10 -2.26 20.69
CA PHE A 27 -20.04 -2.19 21.83
C PHE A 27 -20.31 -0.82 22.50
N ARG A 28 -20.06 0.32 21.84
CA ARG A 28 -20.48 1.65 22.35
C ARG A 28 -21.83 2.03 21.76
N LYS A 29 -22.62 2.85 22.47
CA LYS A 29 -23.86 3.48 21.96
C LYS A 29 -23.52 4.21 20.65
N GLY A 30 -23.79 3.57 19.52
CA GLY A 30 -23.61 4.12 18.18
C GLY A 30 -24.83 4.90 17.72
N TYR A 31 -24.71 5.55 16.57
CA TYR A 31 -25.86 6.11 15.85
C TYR A 31 -26.82 4.98 15.43
N ASP A 32 -28.12 5.27 15.46
CA ASP A 32 -29.14 4.34 14.96
C ASP A 32 -28.93 4.16 13.45
N PRO A 33 -28.66 2.91 12.97
CA PRO A 33 -28.43 2.67 11.55
C PRO A 33 -29.63 3.11 10.68
N ALA A 34 -30.86 3.01 11.18
CA ALA A 34 -32.04 3.43 10.42
C ALA A 34 -32.08 4.96 10.23
N GLU A 35 -31.70 5.72 11.26
CA GLU A 35 -31.63 7.18 11.19
C GLU A 35 -30.51 7.64 10.25
N VAL A 36 -29.36 6.96 10.29
CA VAL A 36 -28.23 7.21 9.39
C VAL A 36 -28.61 6.93 7.94
N GLU A 37 -29.31 5.83 7.67
CA GLU A 37 -29.76 5.49 6.32
C GLU A 37 -30.77 6.52 5.79
N ALA A 38 -31.75 6.93 6.61
CA ALA A 38 -32.69 7.99 6.26
C ALA A 38 -31.99 9.33 5.99
N LEU A 39 -30.96 9.67 6.77
CA LEU A 39 -30.14 10.87 6.54
C LEU A 39 -29.36 10.79 5.23
N LEU A 40 -28.72 9.65 4.93
CA LEU A 40 -27.97 9.46 3.69
C LEU A 40 -28.89 9.54 2.46
N GLN A 41 -30.09 8.98 2.55
CA GLN A 41 -31.09 9.07 1.49
C GLN A 41 -31.50 10.53 1.23
N ARG A 42 -31.85 11.28 2.30
CA ARG A 42 -32.19 12.70 2.20
C ARG A 42 -31.04 13.53 1.63
N LEU A 43 -29.81 13.24 2.04
CA LEU A 43 -28.62 13.90 1.54
C LEU A 43 -28.40 13.62 0.04
N ALA A 44 -28.58 12.37 -0.40
CA ALA A 44 -28.48 12.01 -1.81
C ALA A 44 -29.53 12.74 -2.67
N GLU A 45 -30.75 12.89 -2.17
CA GLU A 45 -31.82 13.65 -2.83
C GLU A 45 -31.48 15.14 -2.92
N GLU A 46 -30.96 15.73 -1.85
CA GLU A 46 -30.56 17.14 -1.83
C GLU A 46 -29.41 17.42 -2.81
N VAL A 47 -28.41 16.54 -2.86
CA VAL A 47 -27.30 16.65 -3.83
C VAL A 47 -27.83 16.52 -5.25
N ALA A 48 -28.71 15.57 -5.54
CA ALA A 48 -29.32 15.42 -6.85
C ALA A 48 -30.13 16.67 -7.26
N ALA A 49 -30.90 17.25 -6.33
CA ALA A 49 -31.66 18.47 -6.58
C ALA A 49 -30.76 19.70 -6.77
N ARG A 50 -29.61 19.76 -6.10
CA ARG A 50 -28.60 20.80 -6.32
C ARG A 50 -27.95 20.66 -7.70
N ASP A 51 -27.55 19.45 -8.06
CA ASP A 51 -26.92 19.18 -9.36
C ASP A 51 -27.87 19.52 -10.50
N GLY A 52 -29.15 19.12 -10.39
CA GLY A 52 -30.18 19.51 -11.36
C GLY A 52 -30.34 21.03 -11.51
N ARG A 53 -30.28 21.79 -10.39
CA ARG A 53 -30.30 23.26 -10.44
C ARG A 53 -29.05 23.85 -11.10
N ILE A 54 -27.87 23.28 -10.83
CA ILE A 54 -26.62 23.73 -11.46
C ILE A 54 -26.69 23.50 -12.97
N THR A 55 -27.12 22.33 -13.41
CA THR A 55 -27.29 22.04 -14.85
C THR A 55 -28.28 22.99 -15.51
N ALA A 56 -29.45 23.21 -14.89
CA ALA A 56 -30.44 24.15 -15.40
C ALA A 56 -29.89 25.59 -15.51
N LEU A 57 -29.12 26.04 -14.51
CA LEU A 57 -28.48 27.36 -14.54
C LEU A 57 -27.40 27.46 -15.62
N LEU A 58 -26.62 26.40 -15.86
CA LEU A 58 -25.61 26.39 -16.92
C LEU A 58 -26.27 26.49 -18.30
N THR A 59 -27.34 25.72 -18.54
CA THR A 59 -28.11 25.79 -19.79
C THR A 59 -28.73 27.16 -20.00
N GLU A 60 -29.29 27.76 -18.95
CA GLU A 60 -29.86 29.11 -19.03
C GLU A 60 -28.78 30.17 -19.25
N ASN A 61 -27.62 30.02 -18.62
CA ASN A 61 -26.49 30.92 -18.83
C ASN A 61 -26.02 30.88 -20.29
N GLU A 62 -25.90 29.69 -20.86
CA GLU A 62 -25.57 29.48 -22.28
C GLU A 62 -26.62 30.13 -23.18
N ARG A 63 -27.91 29.90 -22.91
CA ARG A 63 -29.02 30.53 -23.64
C ARG A 63 -28.93 32.07 -23.61
N LEU A 64 -28.70 32.64 -22.43
CA LEU A 64 -28.59 34.09 -22.25
C LEU A 64 -27.35 34.67 -22.92
N GLN A 65 -26.23 33.95 -22.91
CA GLN A 65 -25.03 34.37 -23.63
C GLN A 65 -25.29 34.49 -25.14
N VAL A 66 -25.98 33.50 -25.72
CA VAL A 66 -26.41 33.53 -27.13
C VAL A 66 -27.34 34.71 -27.41
N GLU A 67 -28.31 34.97 -26.52
CA GLU A 67 -29.27 36.07 -26.67
C GLU A 67 -28.60 37.46 -26.59
N VAL A 68 -27.71 37.66 -25.61
CA VAL A 68 -26.95 38.91 -25.45
C VAL A 68 -26.06 39.15 -26.66
N TYR A 69 -25.42 38.11 -27.17
CA TYR A 69 -24.59 38.19 -28.36
C TYR A 69 -25.41 38.62 -29.59
N ALA A 70 -26.56 37.99 -29.83
CA ALA A 70 -27.45 38.32 -30.94
C ALA A 70 -27.94 39.78 -30.90
N ARG A 71 -28.29 40.28 -29.70
CA ARG A 71 -28.71 41.69 -29.51
C ARG A 71 -27.56 42.69 -29.74
N ARG A 72 -26.32 42.32 -29.42
CA ARG A 72 -25.15 43.20 -29.56
C ARG A 72 -24.65 43.28 -31.00
N HIS A 73 -24.78 42.20 -31.77
CA HIS A 73 -24.17 42.09 -33.11
C HIS A 73 -25.19 42.10 -34.27
N GLY A 74 -26.50 42.22 -34.00
CA GLY A 74 -27.55 42.46 -35.00
C GLY A 74 -27.90 41.27 -35.90
N GLN A 75 -27.06 40.24 -35.91
CA GLN A 75 -27.34 38.92 -36.46
C GLN A 75 -27.00 37.88 -35.37
N LEU A 76 -27.86 36.86 -35.23
CA LEU A 76 -27.39 35.60 -34.68
C LEU A 76 -26.21 35.18 -35.57
N PRO A 77 -25.07 34.81 -34.99
CA PRO A 77 -23.93 34.41 -35.80
C PRO A 77 -24.39 33.24 -36.65
N ALA A 78 -24.46 33.45 -37.97
CA ALA A 78 -24.95 32.46 -38.93
C ALA A 78 -24.13 31.16 -38.85
N ASN A 79 -22.95 31.23 -38.22
CA ASN A 79 -22.22 30.14 -37.60
C ASN A 79 -21.45 30.70 -36.39
N THR A 80 -22.05 30.74 -35.20
CA THR A 80 -21.28 30.48 -33.97
C THR A 80 -22.15 29.73 -32.92
N ALA A 81 -22.71 28.56 -33.26
CA ALA A 81 -22.24 27.44 -32.43
C ALA A 81 -20.72 27.53 -32.59
N PRO A 82 -19.87 27.47 -31.55
CA PRO A 82 -18.46 27.23 -31.84
C PRO A 82 -18.49 26.17 -32.95
N GLU A 83 -17.80 26.38 -34.05
CA GLU A 83 -17.34 25.20 -34.76
C GLU A 83 -16.48 24.56 -33.66
N LEU A 84 -17.16 23.80 -32.79
CA LEU A 84 -16.61 22.95 -31.79
C LEU A 84 -15.97 22.01 -32.76
N ASP A 85 -14.71 22.32 -33.08
CA ASP A 85 -13.91 21.64 -34.07
C ASP A 85 -14.32 20.19 -33.93
N GLU A 86 -14.89 19.60 -34.97
CA GLU A 86 -15.45 18.25 -34.83
C GLU A 86 -14.35 17.30 -34.28
N ASP A 87 -13.11 17.65 -34.62
CA ASP A 87 -11.84 17.19 -34.05
C ASP A 87 -11.68 17.44 -32.53
N LEU A 88 -11.98 18.62 -31.98
CA LEU A 88 -11.99 18.91 -30.53
C LEU A 88 -13.08 18.13 -29.79
N ILE A 89 -14.27 17.98 -30.37
CA ILE A 89 -15.32 17.12 -29.78
C ILE A 89 -14.86 15.67 -29.78
N ALA A 90 -14.38 15.18 -30.92
CA ALA A 90 -13.86 13.82 -31.07
C ALA A 90 -12.71 13.56 -30.08
N GLN A 91 -11.77 14.51 -29.96
CA GLN A 91 -10.67 14.44 -29.01
C GLN A 91 -11.16 14.44 -27.56
N ARG A 92 -12.19 15.23 -27.23
CA ARG A 92 -12.77 15.23 -25.88
C ARG A 92 -13.50 13.94 -25.56
N ILE A 93 -14.24 13.38 -26.52
CA ILE A 93 -14.89 12.07 -26.39
C ILE A 93 -13.83 10.99 -26.18
N GLN A 94 -12.75 11.01 -26.98
CA GLN A 94 -11.63 10.09 -26.85
C GLN A 94 -10.93 10.22 -25.49
N ALA A 95 -10.66 11.45 -25.04
CA ALA A 95 -10.06 11.69 -23.73
C ALA A 95 -10.96 11.22 -22.58
N GLN A 96 -12.28 11.39 -22.72
CA GLN A 96 -13.25 10.91 -21.74
C GLN A 96 -13.30 9.38 -21.71
N GLN A 97 -13.37 8.71 -22.86
CA GLN A 97 -13.30 7.24 -22.96
C GLN A 97 -12.01 6.72 -22.35
N TYR A 98 -10.88 7.34 -22.66
CA TYR A 98 -9.59 6.97 -22.09
C TYR A 98 -9.57 7.15 -20.55
N ALA A 99 -10.15 8.24 -20.04
CA ALA A 99 -10.27 8.46 -18.61
C ALA A 99 -11.18 7.43 -17.93
N ASP A 100 -12.29 7.05 -18.58
CA ASP A 100 -13.23 6.05 -18.09
C ASP A 100 -12.60 4.63 -18.08
N ASP A 101 -11.84 4.28 -19.12
CA ASP A 101 -11.07 3.03 -19.19
C ASP A 101 -10.00 2.97 -18.10
N MET A 102 -9.25 4.06 -17.90
CA MET A 102 -8.27 4.15 -16.81
C MET A 102 -8.94 4.03 -15.43
N LEU A 103 -10.12 4.64 -15.25
CA LEU A 103 -10.87 4.54 -14.00
C LEU A 103 -11.35 3.10 -13.75
N ALA A 104 -11.88 2.42 -14.77
CA ALA A 104 -12.29 1.02 -14.67
C ALA A 104 -11.11 0.08 -14.35
N ALA A 105 -9.95 0.31 -14.99
CA ALA A 105 -8.72 -0.43 -14.71
C ALA A 105 -8.23 -0.18 -13.27
N ALA A 106 -8.24 1.08 -12.80
CA ALA A 106 -7.85 1.44 -11.45
C ALA A 106 -8.80 0.85 -10.38
N GLN A 107 -10.10 0.81 -10.66
CA GLN A 107 -11.08 0.16 -9.77
C GLN A 107 -10.85 -1.34 -9.68
N THR A 108 -10.57 -1.99 -10.81
CA THR A 108 -10.26 -3.43 -10.86
C THR A 108 -8.99 -3.76 -10.10
N SER A 109 -7.92 -2.98 -10.31
CA SER A 109 -6.65 -3.19 -9.59
C SER A 109 -6.79 -2.93 -8.09
N ALA A 110 -7.56 -1.92 -7.68
CA ALA A 110 -7.84 -1.64 -6.27
C ALA A 110 -8.61 -2.80 -5.61
N ALA A 111 -9.61 -3.37 -6.28
CA ALA A 111 -10.35 -4.53 -5.79
C ALA A 111 -9.43 -5.76 -5.61
N GLN A 112 -8.55 -6.01 -6.59
CA GLN A 112 -7.56 -7.09 -6.52
C GLN A 112 -6.58 -6.87 -5.37
N LEU A 113 -6.03 -5.67 -5.21
CA LEU A 113 -5.10 -5.33 -4.14
C LEU A 113 -5.72 -5.57 -2.76
N VAL A 114 -6.96 -5.12 -2.54
CA VAL A 114 -7.68 -5.35 -1.27
C VAL A 114 -7.88 -6.84 -1.01
N SER A 115 -8.22 -7.63 -2.04
CA SER A 115 -8.38 -9.07 -1.91
C SER A 115 -7.06 -9.76 -1.54
N GLN A 116 -5.97 -9.42 -2.25
CA GLN A 116 -4.62 -9.95 -2.00
C GLN A 116 -4.14 -9.57 -0.59
N SER A 117 -4.31 -8.31 -0.17
CA SER A 117 -3.94 -7.87 1.18
C SER A 117 -4.71 -8.60 2.27
N ARG A 118 -6.00 -8.91 2.07
CA ARG A 118 -6.78 -9.72 3.02
C ARG A 118 -6.27 -11.15 3.10
N GLN A 119 -5.98 -11.76 1.95
CA GLN A 119 -5.41 -13.10 1.91
C GLN A 119 -4.07 -13.14 2.64
N GLN A 120 -3.16 -12.22 2.31
CA GLN A 120 -1.86 -12.10 2.95
C GLN A 120 -1.99 -11.89 4.46
N ALA A 121 -2.90 -11.03 4.92
CA ALA A 121 -3.14 -10.81 6.35
C ALA A 121 -3.59 -12.09 7.08
N ASN A 122 -4.46 -12.89 6.45
CA ASN A 122 -4.91 -14.16 7.01
C ASN A 122 -3.78 -15.19 7.09
N GLU A 123 -2.95 -15.27 6.06
CA GLU A 123 -1.77 -16.16 6.03
C GLU A 123 -0.76 -15.79 7.12
N ILE A 124 -0.50 -14.49 7.26
CA ILE A 124 0.29 -13.87 8.32
C ILE A 124 -0.26 -14.31 9.70
N LEU A 125 -1.55 -14.08 9.98
CA LEU A 125 -2.16 -14.47 11.26
C LEU A 125 -2.07 -15.98 11.53
N ARG A 126 -2.26 -16.82 10.52
CA ARG A 126 -2.16 -18.27 10.66
C ARG A 126 -0.73 -18.70 10.99
N ALA A 127 0.27 -18.16 10.29
CA ALA A 127 1.68 -18.45 10.55
C ALA A 127 2.11 -18.02 11.97
N ALA A 128 1.56 -16.91 12.48
CA ALA A 128 1.79 -16.45 13.84
C ALA A 128 1.26 -17.44 14.88
N HIS A 129 0.04 -17.93 14.70
CA HIS A 129 -0.56 -18.94 15.56
C HIS A 129 0.24 -20.24 15.55
N ASP A 130 0.63 -20.72 14.36
CA ASP A 130 1.43 -21.94 14.22
C ASP A 130 2.83 -21.80 14.87
N ALA A 131 3.43 -20.61 14.82
CA ALA A 131 4.69 -20.33 15.51
C ALA A 131 4.51 -20.31 17.04
N ALA A 132 3.46 -19.68 17.54
CA ALA A 132 3.16 -19.63 18.96
C ALA A 132 2.86 -21.03 19.53
N GLU A 133 2.09 -21.85 18.80
CA GLU A 133 1.79 -23.23 19.21
C GLU A 133 3.03 -24.14 19.16
N ARG A 134 3.97 -23.91 18.23
CA ARG A 134 5.27 -24.60 18.25
C ARG A 134 6.08 -24.22 19.48
N ALA A 135 6.19 -22.94 19.79
CA ALA A 135 6.93 -22.46 20.97
C ALA A 135 6.34 -23.02 22.28
N VAL A 136 5.01 -23.10 22.37
CA VAL A 136 4.31 -23.75 23.50
C VAL A 136 4.65 -25.23 23.60
N ARG A 137 4.64 -25.98 22.48
CA ARG A 137 5.01 -27.40 22.48
C ARG A 137 6.46 -27.61 22.93
N GLU A 138 7.38 -26.77 22.45
CA GLU A 138 8.79 -26.79 22.86
C GLU A 138 8.94 -26.48 24.35
N TYR A 139 8.23 -25.47 24.86
CA TYR A 139 8.20 -25.17 26.29
C TYR A 139 7.72 -26.37 27.12
N ARG A 140 6.59 -26.99 26.74
CA ARG A 140 6.06 -28.17 27.44
C ARG A 140 7.05 -29.35 27.44
N ALA A 141 7.72 -29.59 26.32
CA ALA A 141 8.72 -30.65 26.22
C ALA A 141 9.93 -30.41 27.13
N ASN A 142 10.33 -29.15 27.32
CA ASN A 142 11.53 -28.78 28.07
C ASN A 142 11.27 -28.47 29.55
N ALA A 143 10.05 -28.11 29.94
CA ALA A 143 9.75 -27.64 31.30
C ALA A 143 9.82 -28.75 32.37
N GLY A 144 9.56 -30.00 32.01
CA GLY A 144 9.54 -31.13 32.96
C GLY A 144 8.65 -30.84 34.17
N GLY A 145 9.18 -31.03 35.39
CA GLY A 145 8.46 -30.75 36.64
C GLY A 145 8.28 -29.26 36.97
N SER A 146 8.87 -28.34 36.20
CA SER A 146 8.73 -26.89 36.37
C SER A 146 7.63 -26.27 35.49
N TYR A 147 6.80 -27.11 34.89
CA TYR A 147 5.63 -26.69 34.10
C TYR A 147 4.65 -25.87 34.94
N THR A 148 4.24 -24.74 34.41
CA THR A 148 3.16 -23.92 34.95
C THR A 148 2.34 -23.34 33.80
N ALA A 149 1.01 -23.36 33.91
CA ALA A 149 0.10 -22.83 32.88
C ALA A 149 0.40 -21.35 32.56
N ASP A 150 0.71 -20.54 33.57
CA ASP A 150 1.00 -19.11 33.39
C ASP A 150 2.25 -18.88 32.51
N ARG A 151 3.31 -19.67 32.68
CA ARG A 151 4.52 -19.57 31.85
C ARG A 151 4.30 -20.04 30.41
N GLU A 152 3.40 -21.01 30.22
CA GLU A 152 2.99 -21.43 28.88
C GLU A 152 2.30 -20.28 28.13
N GLU A 153 1.34 -19.61 28.79
CA GLU A 153 0.63 -18.47 28.20
C GLU A 153 1.57 -17.29 27.92
N LEU A 154 2.50 -17.00 28.85
CA LEU A 154 3.55 -16.00 28.62
C LEU A 154 4.43 -16.33 27.41
N THR A 155 4.76 -17.61 27.20
CA THR A 155 5.54 -18.06 26.04
C THR A 155 4.76 -17.88 24.73
N ARG A 156 3.46 -18.19 24.74
CA ARG A 156 2.56 -17.97 23.60
C ARG A 156 2.49 -16.49 23.24
N LEU A 157 2.21 -15.62 24.23
CA LEU A 157 2.10 -14.17 24.03
C LEU A 157 3.42 -13.53 23.60
N ALA A 158 4.53 -13.92 24.21
CA ALA A 158 5.86 -13.42 23.84
C ALA A 158 6.19 -13.76 22.37
N THR A 159 5.88 -14.98 21.94
CA THR A 159 6.10 -15.42 20.56
C THR A 159 5.24 -14.64 19.57
N LEU A 160 3.95 -14.45 19.88
CA LEU A 160 3.05 -13.63 19.07
C LEU A 160 3.52 -12.18 18.96
N ALA A 161 3.93 -11.57 20.08
CA ALA A 161 4.44 -10.20 20.11
C ALA A 161 5.73 -10.07 19.28
N GLN A 162 6.67 -11.00 19.44
CA GLN A 162 7.94 -10.98 18.70
C GLN A 162 7.73 -11.16 17.19
N TRP A 163 6.79 -12.03 16.81
CA TRP A 163 6.41 -12.19 15.41
C TRP A 163 5.73 -10.91 14.87
N ALA A 164 4.82 -10.29 15.63
CA ALA A 164 4.14 -9.06 15.22
C ALA A 164 5.12 -7.90 15.02
N MET A 165 6.08 -7.75 15.94
CA MET A 165 7.15 -6.75 15.79
C MET A 165 7.99 -6.98 14.52
N ARG A 166 8.33 -8.23 14.21
CA ARG A 166 9.08 -8.57 12.99
C ARG A 166 8.27 -8.26 11.72
N GLN A 167 6.96 -8.54 11.72
CA GLN A 167 6.08 -8.20 10.59
C GLN A 167 5.94 -6.69 10.41
N LEU A 168 5.77 -5.92 11.49
CA LEU A 168 5.71 -4.45 11.43
C LEU A 168 7.01 -3.85 10.91
N ALA A 169 8.16 -4.39 11.31
CA ALA A 169 9.46 -3.97 10.79
C ALA A 169 9.59 -4.27 9.28
N GLY A 170 9.14 -5.43 8.83
CA GLY A 170 9.11 -5.81 7.42
C GLY A 170 8.18 -4.92 6.59
N LEU A 171 6.97 -4.66 7.08
CA LEU A 171 6.01 -3.77 6.43
C LEU A 171 6.54 -2.35 6.30
N ARG A 172 7.22 -1.84 7.33
CA ARG A 172 7.85 -0.52 7.27
C ARG A 172 8.90 -0.44 6.17
N ALA A 173 9.81 -1.42 6.11
CA ALA A 173 10.83 -1.48 5.06
C ALA A 173 10.21 -1.62 3.66
N GLN A 174 9.09 -2.35 3.53
CA GLN A 174 8.37 -2.47 2.27
C GLN A 174 7.73 -1.14 1.84
N VAL A 175 7.10 -0.40 2.77
CA VAL A 175 6.52 0.92 2.50
C VAL A 175 7.60 1.88 2.04
N ASP A 176 8.75 1.93 2.74
CA ASP A 176 9.89 2.78 2.37
C ASP A 176 10.40 2.43 0.96
N ALA A 177 10.57 1.14 0.66
CA ALA A 177 11.00 0.69 -0.69
C ALA A 177 9.98 1.02 -1.79
N THR A 178 8.67 0.92 -1.50
CA THR A 178 7.63 1.30 -2.47
C THR A 178 7.56 2.81 -2.68
N ASP A 179 7.81 3.62 -1.64
CA ASP A 179 7.88 5.09 -1.77
C ASP A 179 9.08 5.48 -2.64
N ASP A 180 10.25 4.87 -2.43
CA ASP A 180 11.43 5.10 -3.25
C ASP A 180 11.20 4.70 -4.72
N ALA A 181 10.58 3.54 -4.97
CA ALA A 181 10.24 3.10 -6.31
C ALA A 181 9.24 4.03 -7.00
N ALA A 182 8.19 4.46 -6.29
CA ALA A 182 7.18 5.37 -6.84
C ALA A 182 7.78 6.75 -7.20
N ARG A 183 8.71 7.25 -6.38
CA ARG A 183 9.45 8.50 -6.68
C ARG A 183 10.28 8.37 -7.95
N LEU A 184 10.98 7.25 -8.14
CA LEU A 184 11.76 6.98 -9.35
C LEU A 184 10.87 6.91 -10.60
N GLU A 185 9.74 6.21 -10.52
CA GLU A 185 8.77 6.13 -11.62
C GLU A 185 8.22 7.53 -11.96
N LEU A 186 7.84 8.33 -10.96
CA LEU A 186 7.37 9.70 -11.18
C LEU A 186 8.44 10.58 -11.84
N THR A 187 9.70 10.50 -11.40
CA THR A 187 10.80 11.22 -12.05
C THR A 187 10.98 10.76 -13.49
N SER A 188 10.88 9.45 -13.78
CA SER A 188 11.03 8.93 -15.13
C SER A 188 9.90 9.38 -16.06
N ILE A 189 8.66 9.44 -15.56
CA ILE A 189 7.49 9.92 -16.29
C ILE A 189 7.66 11.41 -16.57
N LEU A 190 8.10 12.20 -15.59
CA LEU A 190 8.34 13.63 -15.76
C LEU A 190 9.47 13.89 -16.77
N ASP A 191 10.56 13.14 -16.74
CA ASP A 191 11.64 13.23 -17.74
C ASP A 191 11.13 12.85 -19.13
N ARG A 192 10.32 11.79 -19.24
CA ARG A 192 9.73 11.37 -20.51
C ARG A 192 8.77 12.43 -21.06
N LEU A 193 7.91 13.00 -20.22
CA LEU A 193 7.04 14.11 -20.60
C LEU A 193 7.86 15.35 -21.00
N GLY A 194 8.90 15.67 -20.26
CA GLY A 194 9.85 16.73 -20.61
C GLY A 194 10.49 16.50 -21.97
N SER A 195 10.88 15.27 -22.28
CA SER A 195 11.48 14.90 -23.58
C SER A 195 10.51 15.01 -24.76
N ILE A 196 9.23 14.67 -24.54
CA ILE A 196 8.17 14.78 -25.55
C ILE A 196 7.83 16.25 -25.80
N LEU A 197 7.67 17.04 -24.73
CA LEU A 197 7.34 18.47 -24.81
C LEU A 197 8.50 19.31 -25.36
N SER A 198 9.75 18.87 -25.15
CA SER A 198 10.95 19.55 -25.66
C SER A 198 11.37 19.09 -27.06
N SER A 199 10.73 18.06 -27.63
CA SER A 199 10.98 17.62 -29.01
C SER A 199 10.02 18.29 -29.99
N PRO A 200 10.46 19.24 -30.82
CA PRO A 200 9.67 19.70 -31.94
C PRO A 200 9.66 18.63 -33.03
N ALA A 201 8.47 18.09 -33.31
CA ALA A 201 8.14 17.25 -34.45
C ALA A 201 8.89 15.91 -34.57
N GLN A 202 8.34 14.85 -33.95
CA GLN A 202 8.54 13.51 -34.48
C GLN A 202 7.26 12.68 -34.35
N GLN A 203 6.93 11.99 -35.44
CA GLN A 203 5.72 11.18 -35.67
C GLN A 203 5.33 10.30 -34.48
N PRO A 204 4.02 10.05 -34.29
CA PRO A 204 3.52 9.29 -33.16
C PRO A 204 4.15 7.88 -33.14
N PRO A 205 4.77 7.46 -32.02
CA PRO A 205 5.13 6.07 -31.85
C PRO A 205 3.86 5.23 -31.80
N ALA A 206 3.89 4.07 -32.47
CA ALA A 206 2.86 3.04 -32.35
C ALA A 206 2.55 2.77 -30.87
N ALA A 207 1.27 2.55 -30.56
CA ALA A 207 0.73 2.37 -29.21
C ALA A 207 1.66 1.55 -28.29
N PRO A 208 1.89 1.97 -27.03
CA PRO A 208 2.68 1.20 -26.10
C PRO A 208 1.94 -0.11 -25.80
N GLN A 209 2.47 -1.23 -26.30
CA GLN A 209 2.16 -2.55 -25.76
C GLN A 209 2.57 -2.50 -24.29
N THR A 210 1.58 -2.37 -23.42
CA THR A 210 1.79 -2.22 -21.98
C THR A 210 1.97 -3.63 -21.44
N ASP A 211 3.22 -4.06 -21.41
CA ASP A 211 3.66 -5.39 -20.96
C ASP A 211 3.78 -5.43 -19.43
N TRP A 212 2.69 -5.13 -18.70
CA TRP A 212 2.69 -5.08 -17.22
C TRP A 212 2.41 -6.44 -16.54
N LEU A 213 2.46 -7.55 -17.29
CA LEU A 213 2.18 -8.88 -16.76
C LEU A 213 3.14 -9.93 -17.34
N THR A 214 4.44 -9.76 -17.11
CA THR A 214 5.35 -10.91 -17.04
C THR A 214 5.56 -11.23 -15.57
N PRO A 215 4.82 -12.19 -14.99
CA PRO A 215 5.18 -12.69 -13.67
C PRO A 215 6.59 -13.25 -13.76
N ARG A 216 7.53 -12.64 -13.03
CA ARG A 216 8.88 -13.16 -12.84
C ARG A 216 8.76 -14.61 -12.36
N PRO A 217 9.26 -15.62 -13.09
CA PRO A 217 9.19 -16.99 -12.61
C PRO A 217 9.99 -17.10 -11.31
N SER A 218 9.32 -17.60 -10.28
CA SER A 218 9.87 -17.95 -8.99
C SER A 218 11.03 -18.93 -9.18
N GLN A 219 12.25 -18.53 -8.77
CA GLN A 219 13.37 -19.43 -8.54
C GLN A 219 13.11 -20.31 -7.29
N ALA A 220 12.09 -21.15 -7.37
CA ALA A 220 11.76 -22.15 -6.35
C ALA A 220 11.52 -23.52 -6.99
N GLU A 221 12.39 -23.92 -7.92
CA GLU A 221 12.54 -25.31 -8.36
C GLU A 221 14.02 -25.68 -8.43
N ARG A 222 14.64 -25.82 -7.26
CA ARG A 222 15.70 -26.81 -7.03
C ARG A 222 15.46 -27.42 -5.65
N SER A 223 14.65 -28.47 -5.62
CA SER A 223 14.75 -29.64 -4.74
C SER A 223 13.46 -30.45 -4.83
N GLN A 224 13.34 -31.29 -5.86
CA GLN A 224 12.54 -32.50 -5.74
C GLN A 224 13.51 -33.64 -5.40
N PRO A 225 13.38 -34.33 -4.26
CA PRO A 225 13.95 -35.64 -4.09
C PRO A 225 13.11 -36.65 -4.87
N SER A 226 13.74 -37.26 -5.87
CA SER A 226 13.28 -38.45 -6.58
C SER A 226 13.05 -39.59 -5.58
N MET A 227 11.79 -39.88 -5.23
CA MET A 227 11.40 -41.20 -4.73
C MET A 227 11.01 -42.08 -5.91
N GLY A 228 12.03 -42.75 -6.47
CA GLY A 228 11.88 -43.87 -7.39
C GLY A 228 12.40 -45.13 -6.69
N TRP A 229 11.48 -46.05 -6.40
CA TRP A 229 11.79 -47.40 -5.96
C TRP A 229 12.57 -48.16 -7.03
N THR A 230 13.75 -48.68 -6.70
CA THR A 230 14.25 -49.95 -7.26
C THR A 230 14.99 -50.71 -6.16
N SER A 231 14.62 -51.99 -6.04
CA SER A 231 15.21 -52.98 -5.17
C SER A 231 16.49 -53.56 -5.81
N GLN A 232 17.32 -54.25 -4.99
CA GLN A 232 18.30 -55.27 -5.40
C GLN A 232 19.58 -54.74 -6.10
N THR A 233 20.82 -55.14 -5.78
CA THR A 233 21.39 -56.26 -5.01
C THR A 233 22.88 -55.97 -4.73
N GLU A 234 23.38 -56.42 -3.57
CA GLU A 234 24.73 -56.94 -3.27
C GLU A 234 26.04 -56.21 -3.62
N GLN A 235 27.02 -56.47 -2.76
CA GLN A 235 28.32 -55.82 -2.56
C GLN A 235 29.48 -56.72 -3.15
N PRO A 236 30.78 -56.43 -2.92
CA PRO A 236 31.88 -56.16 -3.88
C PRO A 236 32.81 -57.41 -4.09
N PRO A 237 34.16 -57.37 -4.34
CA PRO A 237 35.13 -56.31 -4.68
C PRO A 237 36.15 -56.67 -5.81
N ALA A 238 37.06 -55.75 -6.18
CA ALA A 238 38.53 -55.97 -6.21
C ALA A 238 39.33 -54.90 -7.00
N MET A 239 40.41 -54.46 -6.35
CA MET A 239 41.76 -54.17 -6.89
C MET A 239 41.98 -53.18 -8.04
N GLY A 240 42.66 -52.09 -7.70
CA GLY A 240 43.98 -51.74 -8.24
C GLY A 240 44.05 -51.20 -9.67
N TRP A 241 44.64 -50.03 -9.86
CA TRP A 241 45.96 -49.84 -10.48
C TRP A 241 46.27 -48.33 -10.54
N THR A 242 47.56 -48.06 -10.46
CA THR A 242 48.24 -46.78 -10.26
C THR A 242 48.54 -46.02 -11.55
N SER A 243 48.70 -44.69 -11.37
CA SER A 243 49.68 -43.78 -12.04
C SER A 243 49.64 -43.55 -13.55
N GLN A 244 49.66 -42.26 -13.96
CA GLN A 244 50.83 -41.57 -14.56
C GLN A 244 50.45 -40.49 -15.61
N GLY A 245 51.16 -39.35 -15.60
CA GLY A 245 51.26 -38.36 -16.70
C GLY A 245 50.48 -37.05 -16.49
N GLU A 246 51.10 -36.00 -15.95
CA GLU A 246 51.79 -34.89 -16.68
C GLU A 246 50.82 -33.82 -17.23
N GLN A 247 50.76 -32.67 -16.54
CA GLN A 247 51.46 -31.41 -16.88
C GLN A 247 50.81 -30.61 -18.03
N SER A 248 50.20 -29.48 -17.69
CA SER A 248 50.73 -28.14 -18.03
C SER A 248 49.77 -27.03 -17.61
N GLN A 249 50.27 -26.13 -16.75
CA GLN A 249 49.74 -24.77 -16.58
C GLN A 249 50.15 -23.91 -17.80
N PRO A 250 49.60 -22.70 -17.96
CA PRO A 250 50.40 -21.59 -17.44
C PRO A 250 49.62 -20.54 -16.66
N ALA A 251 50.41 -19.83 -15.87
CA ALA A 251 50.11 -18.72 -14.99
C ALA A 251 49.37 -17.56 -15.66
N THR A 252 48.54 -16.87 -14.88
CA THR A 252 48.47 -15.41 -14.99
C THR A 252 48.40 -14.81 -13.58
N SER A 253 49.41 -14.02 -13.32
CA SER A 253 49.77 -13.30 -12.12
C SER A 253 48.77 -12.20 -11.76
N TRP A 254 48.56 -12.03 -10.45
CA TRP A 254 47.99 -10.84 -9.83
C TRP A 254 48.95 -9.64 -9.98
N PRO A 255 48.42 -8.42 -9.83
CA PRO A 255 49.10 -7.42 -9.00
C PRO A 255 48.27 -7.06 -7.75
N PRO A 256 48.91 -6.77 -6.60
CA PRO A 256 48.32 -6.09 -5.46
C PRO A 256 48.59 -4.58 -5.53
N GLN A 257 47.67 -3.74 -5.05
CA GLN A 257 47.91 -2.38 -4.52
C GLN A 257 46.55 -1.82 -4.08
N THR A 258 46.28 -1.73 -2.77
CA THR A 258 46.51 -0.57 -1.88
C THR A 258 45.86 0.71 -2.40
N GLU A 259 44.80 1.18 -1.71
CA GLU A 259 44.80 2.47 -1.02
C GLU A 259 43.52 2.63 -0.19
N GLN A 260 43.70 2.77 1.12
CA GLN A 260 42.74 3.42 2.01
C GLN A 260 42.71 4.92 1.69
N PRO A 261 41.58 5.58 1.94
CA PRO A 261 41.67 6.81 2.71
C PRO A 261 41.00 6.64 4.07
N GLN A 262 41.81 6.86 5.10
CA GLN A 262 41.34 7.22 6.43
C GLN A 262 40.85 8.67 6.43
N GLN A 263 39.98 8.96 7.42
CA GLN A 263 39.72 10.27 8.03
C GLN A 263 38.79 11.25 7.29
N ALA A 264 37.55 11.30 7.79
CA ALA A 264 37.02 12.55 8.34
C ALA A 264 36.14 12.22 9.56
N SER A 265 36.79 12.17 10.72
CA SER A 265 36.14 12.28 12.03
C SER A 265 35.53 13.67 12.18
N TRP A 266 34.21 13.78 12.20
CA TRP A 266 33.53 14.94 12.78
C TRP A 266 33.09 14.59 14.19
N SER A 267 33.96 14.96 15.12
CA SER A 267 33.66 15.12 16.54
C SER A 267 32.71 16.31 16.70
N SER A 268 31.56 16.09 17.33
CA SER A 268 30.74 17.17 17.90
C SER A 268 30.26 16.74 19.28
N GLN A 269 31.20 16.74 20.23
CA GLN A 269 30.99 17.33 21.57
C GLN A 269 30.63 18.81 21.34
N THR A 270 29.70 19.48 22.01
CA THR A 270 29.14 19.37 23.37
C THR A 270 28.01 20.39 23.45
N GLU A 271 26.87 20.05 24.06
CA GLU A 271 26.03 20.92 24.92
C GLU A 271 24.82 20.07 25.35
N GLN A 272 24.86 19.38 26.50
CA GLN A 272 24.61 19.90 27.85
C GLN A 272 23.45 20.91 27.92
N ALA A 273 22.23 20.38 28.05
CA ALA A 273 21.19 20.96 28.89
C ALA A 273 20.22 19.85 29.33
N GLN A 274 20.40 19.37 30.56
CA GLN A 274 19.40 18.59 31.28
C GLN A 274 18.34 19.54 31.84
N PRO A 275 17.04 19.28 31.65
CA PRO A 275 16.03 19.72 32.60
C PRO A 275 15.84 18.65 33.67
N THR A 276 16.30 18.98 34.88
CA THR A 276 15.94 18.35 36.14
C THR A 276 14.42 18.36 36.32
N MET A 277 13.76 17.22 36.19
CA MET A 277 12.38 17.05 36.65
C MET A 277 12.43 16.30 37.99
N SER A 278 12.57 17.11 39.04
CA SER A 278 12.48 16.70 40.45
C SER A 278 11.06 16.22 40.75
N TRP A 279 10.94 14.95 41.13
CA TRP A 279 9.74 14.42 41.78
C TRP A 279 9.66 14.94 43.21
N PRO A 280 8.48 15.41 43.68
CA PRO A 280 8.31 15.78 45.08
C PRO A 280 8.32 14.52 45.97
N PRO A 281 9.07 14.52 47.08
CA PRO A 281 8.98 13.50 48.10
C PRO A 281 7.88 13.92 49.07
N ASP A 282 6.63 13.52 48.83
CA ASP A 282 5.67 13.39 49.92
C ASP A 282 4.47 12.52 49.50
N GLY A 283 4.35 11.40 50.20
CA GLY A 283 3.26 10.46 50.04
C GLY A 283 1.95 11.02 50.58
N ARG A 284 0.95 11.10 49.71
CA ARG A 284 -0.46 10.96 50.07
C ARG A 284 -1.21 10.24 48.94
N PHE A 285 -1.38 8.94 49.12
CA PHE A 285 -2.41 8.18 48.42
C PHE A 285 -3.78 8.61 48.97
N PRO A 286 -4.77 9.00 48.13
CA PRO A 286 -6.15 9.04 48.58
C PRO A 286 -6.67 7.61 48.72
N SER A 287 -6.80 7.17 49.97
CA SER A 287 -7.63 6.05 50.37
C SER A 287 -9.11 6.37 50.08
N ASN A 288 -9.66 5.84 48.99
CA ASN A 288 -11.11 5.76 48.85
C ASN A 288 -11.58 4.46 49.50
N GLY A 289 -11.93 4.60 50.78
CA GLY A 289 -12.63 3.59 51.55
C GLY A 289 -14.08 3.46 51.11
N ALA A 290 -14.47 2.20 50.93
CA ALA A 290 -15.70 1.56 51.38
C ALA A 290 -16.96 2.42 51.66
N SER A 291 -18.01 2.15 50.88
CA SER A 291 -19.41 2.01 51.33
C SER A 291 -20.02 0.99 50.36
N GLY A 292 -20.45 -0.21 50.75
CA GLY A 292 -21.42 -0.47 51.81
C GLY A 292 -22.75 -0.80 51.13
N ALA A 293 -22.95 -2.05 50.70
CA ALA A 293 -24.26 -2.54 50.26
C ALA A 293 -24.33 -4.07 50.42
N THR A 294 -24.88 -4.49 51.55
CA THR A 294 -25.39 -5.83 51.82
C THR A 294 -26.83 -5.91 51.27
N PRO A 295 -27.25 -7.00 50.59
CA PRO A 295 -28.62 -7.14 50.09
C PRO A 295 -29.59 -7.63 51.17
N PRO A 296 -30.89 -7.27 51.12
CA PRO A 296 -31.91 -7.91 51.93
C PRO A 296 -32.37 -9.26 51.34
N ARG A 297 -32.89 -10.07 52.26
CA ARG A 297 -33.45 -11.43 52.11
C ARG A 297 -34.57 -11.57 51.08
#